data_AF-A0A945M9W4-F1
#
_entry.id   AF-A0A945M9W4-F1
#
_cell.length_a   1.000
_cell.length_b   1.000
_cell.length_c   1.000
_cell.angle_alpha   90.00
_cell.angle_beta   90.00
_cell.angle_gamma   90.00
#
_symmetry.space_group_name_H-M   'P 1'
#
loop_
_entity.id
_entity.type
_entity.pdbx_description
1 polymer ?
#
loop_
_entity_poly.entity_id
_entity_poly.type
_entity_poly.pdbx_seq_one_letter_code
_entity_poly.pdbx_strand_id
1 'polypeptide(L)'
;MYDSKEPISVFEDWLELATETEPENPNAFALATANPNGMPSVRMLLLKQVNSDGLVFYTNSISRKGREMAKNPYASMCFYWKTLARQVRFEGSIKEIEPELADQYFASRSRGSQIGAWASEQSRELFKHEDLEKNVVFYDQKFKNTEVPRPEFWRGYRLKHKRVEFWAEKTFRLHDRYVYDWSENEWKTKRLYP
;
A
#
# COMPACT_ATOMS: atom_id res chain seq x y z
N MET A 1 -15.36 -14.32 15.31
CA MET A 1 -14.69 -13.60 14.19
C MET A 1 -13.26 -13.21 14.54
N TYR A 2 -12.95 -12.77 15.77
CA TYR A 2 -11.57 -12.41 16.17
C TYR A 2 -10.76 -13.54 16.87
N ASP A 3 -11.32 -14.76 16.99
CA ASP A 3 -10.64 -15.92 17.57
C ASP A 3 -9.63 -16.59 16.63
N SER A 4 -9.41 -16.04 15.43
CA SER A 4 -8.33 -16.46 14.56
C SER A 4 -6.99 -16.22 15.25
N LYS A 5 -6.08 -17.20 15.17
CA LYS A 5 -4.68 -17.02 15.59
C LYS A 5 -3.89 -16.12 14.65
N GLU A 6 -4.40 -15.84 13.44
CA GLU A 6 -3.69 -15.08 12.43
C GLU A 6 -4.52 -13.86 11.98
N PRO A 7 -3.95 -12.64 12.02
CA PRO A 7 -4.67 -11.43 11.63
C PRO A 7 -4.93 -11.34 10.13
N ILE A 8 -4.14 -12.01 9.29
CA ILE A 8 -4.30 -11.90 7.83
C ILE A 8 -5.61 -12.49 7.34
N SER A 9 -6.04 -13.63 7.87
CA SER A 9 -7.35 -14.21 7.48
C SER A 9 -8.51 -13.28 7.83
N VAL A 10 -8.48 -12.65 9.01
CA VAL A 10 -9.50 -11.66 9.42
C VAL A 10 -9.50 -10.45 8.49
N PHE A 11 -8.32 -10.03 8.03
CA PHE A 11 -8.20 -8.93 7.07
C PHE A 11 -8.73 -9.31 5.68
N GLU A 12 -8.45 -10.52 5.20
CA GLU A 12 -8.95 -11.03 3.92
C GLU A 12 -10.49 -11.07 3.92
N ASP A 13 -11.11 -11.59 4.99
CA ASP A 13 -12.57 -11.58 5.16
C ASP A 13 -13.16 -10.16 5.11
N TRP A 14 -12.48 -9.19 5.74
CA TRP A 14 -12.92 -7.79 5.75
C TRP A 14 -12.71 -7.10 4.41
N LEU A 15 -11.63 -7.41 3.71
CA LEU A 15 -11.33 -6.87 2.39
C LEU A 15 -12.28 -7.45 1.33
N GLU A 16 -12.65 -8.72 1.43
CA GLU A 16 -13.67 -9.35 0.58
C GLU A 16 -15.00 -8.64 0.74
N LEU A 17 -15.48 -8.46 1.99
CA LEU A 17 -16.70 -7.71 2.25
C LEU A 17 -16.61 -6.27 1.75
N ALA A 18 -15.47 -5.59 1.96
CA ALA A 18 -15.28 -4.24 1.45
C ALA A 18 -15.32 -4.20 -0.09
N THR A 19 -14.86 -5.25 -0.76
CA THR A 19 -14.91 -5.37 -2.22
C THR A 19 -16.34 -5.45 -2.73
N GLU A 20 -17.25 -6.02 -1.95
CA GLU A 20 -18.68 -6.09 -2.27
C GLU A 20 -19.42 -4.78 -1.98
N THR A 21 -19.00 -4.00 -0.98
CA THR A 21 -19.80 -2.87 -0.46
C THR A 21 -19.24 -1.49 -0.74
N GLU A 22 -17.92 -1.32 -0.88
CA GLU A 22 -17.33 -0.01 -1.13
C GLU A 22 -17.54 0.41 -2.60
N PRO A 23 -17.94 1.67 -2.86
CA PRO A 23 -18.24 2.12 -4.21
C PRO A 23 -17.02 2.12 -5.13
N GLU A 24 -15.83 2.42 -4.59
CA GLU A 24 -14.58 2.47 -5.34
C GLU A 24 -13.39 2.11 -4.46
N ASN A 25 -12.37 1.52 -5.08
CA ASN A 25 -11.06 1.26 -4.47
C ASN A 25 -11.10 0.65 -3.05
N PRO A 26 -11.77 -0.50 -2.85
CA PRO A 26 -11.80 -1.19 -1.55
C PRO A 26 -10.40 -1.55 -1.03
N ASN A 27 -9.43 -1.69 -1.94
CA ASN A 27 -8.03 -1.95 -1.64
C ASN A 27 -7.19 -0.68 -1.40
N ALA A 28 -7.79 0.51 -1.34
CA ALA A 28 -7.07 1.74 -1.02
C ALA A 28 -6.64 1.78 0.45
N PHE A 29 -5.44 2.29 0.69
CA PHE A 29 -4.93 2.51 2.04
C PHE A 29 -4.09 3.77 2.13
N ALA A 30 -4.08 4.38 3.31
CA ALA A 30 -3.15 5.45 3.65
C ALA A 30 -1.82 4.82 4.11
N LEU A 31 -0.73 5.10 3.40
CA LEU A 31 0.62 4.72 3.81
C LEU A 31 1.27 5.87 4.57
N ALA A 32 1.60 5.66 5.84
CA ALA A 32 2.46 6.54 6.63
C ALA A 32 3.91 6.05 6.61
N THR A 33 4.84 6.94 6.28
CA THR A 33 6.30 6.74 6.37
C THR A 33 6.91 7.93 7.10
N ALA A 34 8.17 7.84 7.53
CA ALA A 34 8.86 8.95 8.18
C ALA A 34 10.28 9.09 7.65
N ASN A 35 10.76 10.33 7.55
CA ASN A 35 12.16 10.58 7.25
C ASN A 35 13.06 10.20 8.46
N PRO A 36 14.40 10.19 8.30
CA PRO A 36 15.33 9.82 9.39
C PRO A 36 15.27 10.72 10.63
N ASN A 37 14.71 11.93 10.52
CA ASN A 37 14.54 12.85 11.64
C ASN A 37 13.19 12.64 12.36
N GLY A 38 12.42 11.61 11.99
CA GLY A 38 11.12 11.31 12.58
C GLY A 38 9.96 12.16 12.06
N MET A 39 10.15 12.96 11.00
CA MET A 39 9.06 13.74 10.41
C MET A 39 8.17 12.82 9.55
N PRO A 40 6.89 12.62 9.91
CA PRO A 40 6.01 11.72 9.19
C PRO A 40 5.50 12.32 7.86
N SER A 41 5.08 11.45 6.96
CA SER A 41 4.32 11.81 5.76
C SER A 41 3.34 10.71 5.38
N VAL A 42 2.18 11.09 4.84
CA VAL A 42 1.07 10.19 4.52
C VAL A 42 0.54 10.43 3.11
N ARG A 43 0.10 9.37 2.43
CA ARG A 43 -0.58 9.43 1.12
C ARG A 43 -1.39 8.16 0.86
N MET A 44 -2.33 8.23 -0.05
CA MET A 44 -3.08 7.05 -0.50
C MET A 44 -2.29 6.20 -1.49
N LEU A 45 -2.45 4.88 -1.41
CA LEU A 45 -1.94 3.87 -2.33
C LEU A 45 -2.99 2.76 -2.48
N LEU A 46 -2.74 1.83 -3.41
CA LEU A 46 -3.59 0.67 -3.64
C LEU A 46 -2.82 -0.61 -3.27
N LEU A 47 -3.45 -1.45 -2.46
CA LEU A 47 -2.96 -2.78 -2.12
C LEU A 47 -3.10 -3.68 -3.35
N LYS A 48 -2.07 -4.47 -3.65
CA LYS A 48 -2.04 -5.32 -4.83
C LYS A 48 -2.00 -6.80 -4.55
N GLN A 49 -1.39 -7.21 -3.44
CA GLN A 49 -1.41 -8.60 -2.99
C GLN A 49 -1.44 -8.66 -1.47
N VAL A 50 -2.15 -9.66 -0.96
CA VAL A 50 -2.10 -10.10 0.44
C VAL A 50 -1.43 -11.47 0.43
N ASN A 51 -0.46 -11.65 1.30
CA ASN A 51 0.33 -12.88 1.38
C ASN A 51 0.55 -13.17 2.87
N SER A 52 0.85 -14.43 3.21
CA SER A 52 1.25 -14.82 4.58
C SER A 52 2.41 -13.96 5.12
N ASP A 53 3.31 -13.52 4.23
CA ASP A 53 4.49 -12.73 4.56
C ASP A 53 4.23 -11.21 4.67
N GLY A 54 3.05 -10.72 4.29
CA GLY A 54 2.73 -9.29 4.35
C GLY A 54 1.88 -8.74 3.21
N LEU A 55 1.82 -7.41 3.15
CA LEU A 55 0.99 -6.64 2.23
C LEU A 55 1.85 -6.01 1.13
N VAL A 56 1.55 -6.29 -0.14
CA VAL A 56 2.34 -5.84 -1.29
C VAL A 56 1.69 -4.66 -1.99
N PHE A 57 2.50 -3.64 -2.26
CA PHE A 57 2.14 -2.46 -3.04
C PHE A 57 3.33 -2.04 -3.92
N TYR A 58 3.08 -1.15 -4.88
CA TYR A 58 4.12 -0.73 -5.82
C TYR A 58 4.18 0.79 -5.93
N THR A 59 5.38 1.34 -6.11
CA THR A 59 5.59 2.79 -6.19
C THR A 59 6.91 3.11 -6.90
N ASN A 60 7.14 4.39 -7.17
CA ASN A 60 8.44 4.91 -7.60
C ASN A 60 9.39 5.03 -6.37
N SER A 61 10.56 4.39 -6.42
CA SER A 61 11.60 4.39 -5.37
C SER A 61 12.25 5.75 -5.17
N ILE A 62 12.25 6.61 -6.19
CA ILE A 62 12.79 7.97 -6.13
C ILE A 62 11.78 8.94 -5.51
N SER A 63 10.49 8.59 -5.39
CA SER A 63 9.48 9.44 -4.75
C SER A 63 9.78 9.71 -3.26
N ARG A 64 9.09 10.69 -2.65
CA ARG A 64 9.28 11.00 -1.21
C ARG A 64 9.16 9.75 -0.34
N LYS A 65 8.12 8.94 -0.54
CA LYS A 65 7.89 7.71 0.23
C LYS A 65 8.97 6.65 -0.03
N GLY A 66 9.42 6.51 -1.28
CA GLY A 66 10.50 5.57 -1.64
C GLY A 66 11.80 5.91 -0.94
N ARG A 67 12.19 7.20 -0.95
CA ARG A 67 13.38 7.69 -0.24
C ARG A 67 13.26 7.58 1.28
N GLU A 68 12.08 7.81 1.84
CA GLU A 68 11.83 7.61 3.27
C GLU A 68 11.98 6.13 3.64
N MET A 69 11.33 5.21 2.92
CA MET A 69 11.40 3.76 3.19
C MET A 69 12.81 3.18 2.99
N ALA A 70 13.60 3.73 2.08
CA ALA A 70 14.99 3.31 1.88
C ALA A 70 15.89 3.66 3.07
N LYS A 71 15.61 4.77 3.78
CA LYS A 71 16.42 5.22 4.92
C LYS A 71 15.84 4.81 6.27
N ASN A 72 14.53 4.64 6.34
CA ASN A 72 13.78 4.24 7.52
C ASN A 72 12.75 3.18 7.09
N PRO A 73 13.10 1.88 7.16
CA PRO A 73 12.29 0.79 6.60
C PRO A 73 11.12 0.40 7.50
N TYR A 74 10.46 1.37 8.12
CA TYR A 74 9.25 1.18 8.93
C TYR A 74 8.11 2.03 8.38
N ALA A 75 6.92 1.44 8.36
CA ALA A 75 5.73 2.12 7.86
C ALA A 75 4.47 1.63 8.58
N SER A 76 3.41 2.42 8.43
CA SER A 76 2.06 2.00 8.80
C SER A 76 1.12 2.12 7.61
N MET A 77 0.20 1.17 7.47
CA MET A 77 -0.89 1.20 6.50
C MET A 77 -2.21 1.30 7.26
N CYS A 78 -3.11 2.17 6.80
CA CYS A 78 -4.45 2.31 7.36
C CYS A 78 -5.49 2.16 6.24
N PHE A 79 -6.34 1.14 6.38
CA PHE A 79 -7.54 0.91 5.57
C PHE A 79 -8.72 1.45 6.34
N TYR A 80 -9.61 2.18 5.67
CA TYR A 80 -10.86 2.63 6.26
C TYR A 80 -11.99 2.46 5.25
N TRP A 81 -12.98 1.67 5.65
CA TRP A 81 -14.15 1.35 4.84
C TRP A 81 -15.35 2.00 5.50
N LYS A 82 -15.76 3.15 4.94
CA LYS A 82 -16.83 3.97 5.50
C LYS A 82 -18.17 3.22 5.44
N THR A 83 -18.41 2.45 4.39
CA THR A 83 -19.67 1.69 4.22
C THR A 83 -19.82 0.61 5.30
N LEU A 84 -18.70 0.07 5.78
CA LEU A 84 -18.66 -0.97 6.82
C LEU A 84 -18.46 -0.41 8.23
N ALA A 85 -18.14 0.88 8.35
CA ALA A 85 -17.68 1.51 9.58
C ALA A 85 -16.53 0.71 10.24
N ARG A 86 -15.55 0.32 9.42
CA ARG A 86 -14.41 -0.53 9.81
C ARG A 86 -13.09 0.12 9.44
N GLN A 87 -12.09 -0.09 10.28
CA GLN A 87 -10.71 0.32 10.04
C GLN A 87 -9.76 -0.86 10.33
N VAL A 88 -8.72 -0.99 9.50
CA VAL A 88 -7.61 -1.90 9.77
C VAL A 88 -6.30 -1.15 9.67
N ARG A 89 -5.46 -1.26 10.71
CA ARG A 89 -4.11 -0.69 10.74
C ARG A 89 -3.08 -1.80 10.73
N PHE A 90 -2.08 -1.68 9.88
CA PHE A 90 -0.88 -2.51 9.88
C PHE A 90 0.33 -1.66 10.23
N GLU A 91 1.22 -2.20 11.04
CA GLU A 91 2.51 -1.61 11.37
C GLU A 91 3.60 -2.66 11.20
N GLY A 92 4.70 -2.31 10.56
CA GLY A 92 5.72 -3.28 10.23
C GLY A 92 6.92 -2.71 9.48
N SER A 93 7.83 -3.61 9.09
CA SER A 93 8.98 -3.25 8.29
C SER A 93 8.68 -3.37 6.80
N ILE A 94 9.30 -2.50 6.01
CA ILE A 94 9.23 -2.50 4.55
C ILE A 94 10.42 -3.28 3.99
N LYS A 95 10.14 -4.15 3.03
CA LYS A 95 11.15 -4.81 2.19
C LYS A 95 10.79 -4.64 0.72
N GLU A 96 11.79 -4.43 -0.12
CA GLU A 96 11.60 -4.56 -1.57
C GLU A 96 11.30 -6.03 -1.90
N ILE A 97 10.41 -6.28 -2.87
CA ILE A 97 10.15 -7.63 -3.37
C ILE A 97 11.12 -7.96 -4.50
N GLU A 98 11.18 -9.25 -4.88
CA GLU A 98 12.02 -9.69 -6.00
C GLU A 98 11.70 -8.92 -7.29
N PRO A 99 12.72 -8.43 -8.04
CA PRO A 99 12.53 -7.66 -9.26
C PRO A 99 11.60 -8.33 -10.27
N GLU A 100 11.66 -9.65 -10.40
CA GLU A 100 10.87 -10.44 -11.35
C GLU A 100 9.37 -10.35 -11.02
N LEU A 101 8.99 -10.30 -9.74
CA LEU A 101 7.60 -10.08 -9.32
C LEU A 101 7.13 -8.67 -9.66
N ALA A 102 8.04 -7.68 -9.61
CA ALA A 102 7.74 -6.32 -10.04
C ALA A 102 7.62 -6.22 -11.57
N ASP A 103 8.44 -6.93 -12.33
CA ASP A 103 8.35 -7.02 -13.79
C ASP A 103 7.02 -7.64 -14.23
N GLN A 104 6.65 -8.80 -13.66
CA GLN A 104 5.39 -9.48 -13.95
C GLN A 104 4.18 -8.60 -13.67
N TYR A 105 4.13 -7.96 -12.49
CA TYR A 105 3.03 -7.07 -12.18
C TYR A 105 3.04 -5.80 -13.05
N PHE A 106 4.21 -5.23 -13.38
CA PHE A 106 4.27 -4.06 -14.26
C PHE A 106 3.70 -4.38 -15.65
N ALA A 107 4.07 -5.53 -16.21
CA ALA A 107 3.60 -6.01 -17.51
C ALA A 107 2.08 -6.23 -17.56
N SER A 108 1.44 -6.59 -16.44
CA SER A 108 -0.01 -6.78 -16.39
C SER A 108 -0.82 -5.49 -16.29
N ARG A 109 -0.18 -4.35 -16.01
CA ARG A 109 -0.86 -3.04 -15.95
C ARG A 109 -1.34 -2.61 -17.34
N SER A 110 -2.40 -1.79 -17.39
CA SER A 110 -2.82 -1.17 -18.64
C SER A 110 -1.66 -0.39 -19.27
N ARG A 111 -1.59 -0.37 -20.61
CA ARG A 111 -0.52 0.33 -21.34
C ARG A 111 -0.39 1.79 -20.90
N GLY A 112 -1.51 2.51 -20.75
CA GLY A 112 -1.50 3.90 -20.24
C GLY A 112 -0.88 4.04 -18.85
N SER A 113 -1.10 3.06 -17.96
CA SER A 113 -0.45 3.00 -16.64
C SER A 113 1.07 2.74 -16.72
N GLN A 114 1.52 1.94 -17.69
CA GLN A 114 2.94 1.68 -17.93
C GLN A 114 3.62 2.94 -18.50
N ILE A 115 3.00 3.59 -19.49
CA ILE A 115 3.48 4.86 -20.06
C ILE A 115 3.52 5.96 -19.00
N GLY A 116 2.47 6.09 -18.18
CA GLY A 116 2.43 7.07 -17.10
C GLY A 116 3.52 6.86 -16.05
N ALA A 117 3.98 5.62 -15.83
CA ALA A 117 5.10 5.34 -14.94
C ALA A 117 6.43 5.87 -15.50
N TRP A 118 6.62 5.83 -16.81
CA TRP A 118 7.78 6.42 -17.47
C TRP A 118 7.71 7.95 -17.53
N ALA A 119 6.54 8.49 -17.86
CA ALA A 119 6.35 9.92 -18.08
C ALA A 119 6.43 10.76 -16.80
N SER A 120 6.14 10.16 -15.64
CA SER A 120 6.06 10.87 -14.36
C SER A 120 7.32 10.72 -13.51
N GLU A 121 8.00 11.84 -13.28
CA GLU A 121 9.03 11.97 -12.25
C GLU A 121 8.39 12.13 -10.86
N GLN A 122 7.81 11.04 -10.34
CA GLN A 122 6.94 11.08 -9.15
C GLN A 122 7.57 11.84 -7.96
N SER A 123 6.86 12.86 -7.48
CA SER A 123 7.25 13.74 -6.35
C SER A 123 8.39 14.74 -6.64
N ARG A 124 8.81 14.91 -7.90
CA ARG A 124 9.59 16.09 -8.30
C ARG A 124 8.65 17.25 -8.64
N GLU A 125 9.19 18.47 -8.59
CA GLU A 125 8.46 19.67 -8.96
C GLU A 125 8.05 19.61 -10.43
N LEU A 126 6.77 19.91 -10.70
CA LEU A 126 6.23 20.02 -12.05
C LEU A 126 5.96 21.50 -12.29
N PHE A 127 6.77 22.13 -13.16
CA PHE A 127 6.64 23.56 -13.43
C PHE A 127 5.39 23.88 -14.26
N LYS A 128 5.05 23.02 -15.22
CA LYS A 128 3.89 23.17 -16.12
C LYS A 128 3.20 21.84 -16.36
N HIS A 129 1.87 21.83 -16.43
CA HIS A 129 1.12 20.59 -16.66
C HIS A 129 1.46 19.96 -18.01
N GLU A 130 1.69 20.79 -19.01
CA GLU A 130 2.02 20.42 -20.39
C GLU A 130 3.34 19.65 -20.49
N ASP A 131 4.25 19.79 -19.52
CA ASP A 131 5.50 19.02 -19.50
C ASP A 131 5.22 17.53 -19.26
N LEU A 132 4.23 17.20 -18.41
CA LEU A 132 3.79 15.83 -18.19
C LEU A 132 3.11 15.26 -19.44
N GLU A 133 2.23 16.04 -20.08
CA GLU A 133 1.54 15.62 -21.31
C GLU A 133 2.53 15.34 -22.45
N LYS A 134 3.54 16.20 -22.62
CA LYS A 134 4.62 15.98 -23.59
C LYS A 134 5.39 14.70 -23.30
N ASN A 135 5.70 14.42 -22.02
CA ASN A 135 6.37 13.18 -21.64
C ASN A 135 5.49 11.95 -21.94
N VAL A 136 4.18 12.02 -21.71
CA VAL A 136 3.25 10.93 -22.05
C VAL A 136 3.29 10.65 -23.56
N VAL A 137 3.18 11.69 -24.39
CA VAL A 137 3.25 11.54 -25.85
C VAL A 137 4.61 10.98 -26.29
N PHE A 138 5.69 11.50 -25.73
CA PHE A 138 7.04 11.02 -26.01
C PHE A 138 7.20 9.53 -25.72
N TYR A 139 6.80 9.08 -24.52
CA TYR A 139 6.95 7.66 -24.14
C TYR A 139 5.97 6.74 -24.88
N ASP A 140 4.75 7.21 -25.18
CA ASP A 140 3.81 6.44 -26.00
C ASP A 140 4.37 6.18 -27.41
N GLN A 141 4.98 7.21 -28.03
CA GLN A 141 5.67 7.08 -29.31
C GLN A 141 6.93 6.21 -29.20
N LYS A 142 7.75 6.43 -28.16
CA LYS A 142 8.99 5.68 -27.92
C LYS A 142 8.76 4.17 -27.85
N PHE A 143 7.67 3.74 -27.20
CA PHE A 143 7.33 2.34 -27.04
C PHE A 143 6.25 1.85 -28.02
N LYS A 144 5.99 2.61 -29.09
CA LYS A 144 4.94 2.28 -30.05
C LYS A 144 5.17 0.89 -30.64
N ASN A 145 4.14 0.04 -30.60
CA ASN A 145 4.17 -1.35 -31.08
C ASN A 145 5.23 -2.23 -30.40
N THR A 146 5.76 -1.83 -29.25
CA THR A 146 6.62 -2.66 -28.41
C THR A 146 6.01 -2.84 -27.03
N GLU A 147 6.51 -3.85 -26.32
CA GLU A 147 6.31 -3.95 -24.87
C GLU A 147 6.96 -2.74 -24.18
N VAL A 148 6.32 -2.26 -23.11
CA VAL A 148 6.86 -1.16 -22.30
C VAL A 148 7.68 -1.81 -21.18
N PRO A 149 9.01 -1.68 -21.17
CA PRO A 149 9.83 -2.22 -20.08
C PRO A 149 9.49 -1.51 -18.77
N ARG A 150 9.66 -2.20 -17.64
CA ARG A 150 9.52 -1.56 -16.33
C ARG A 150 10.67 -0.55 -16.12
N PRO A 151 10.40 0.71 -15.73
CA PRO A 151 11.47 1.63 -15.34
C PRO A 151 12.22 1.13 -14.11
N GLU A 152 13.55 1.33 -14.04
CA GLU A 152 14.37 0.89 -12.90
C GLU A 152 13.94 1.50 -11.57
N PHE A 153 13.33 2.68 -11.57
CA PHE A 153 12.83 3.32 -10.36
C PHE A 153 11.45 2.81 -9.93
N TRP A 154 10.78 1.99 -10.74
CA TRP A 154 9.48 1.44 -10.40
C TRP A 154 9.66 0.11 -9.67
N ARG A 155 9.30 0.07 -8.38
CA ARG A 155 9.59 -1.04 -7.46
C ARG A 155 8.33 -1.55 -6.76
N GLY A 156 8.37 -2.82 -6.36
CA GLY A 156 7.41 -3.42 -5.46
C GLY A 156 7.94 -3.49 -4.04
N TYR A 157 7.06 -3.28 -3.06
CA TYR A 157 7.39 -3.30 -1.65
C TYR A 157 6.38 -4.15 -0.89
N ARG A 158 6.86 -4.84 0.14
CA ARG A 158 6.07 -5.63 1.08
C ARG A 158 6.19 -5.02 2.47
N LEU A 159 5.06 -4.78 3.13
CA LEU A 159 5.01 -4.54 4.57
C LEU A 159 4.91 -5.87 5.30
N LYS A 160 5.97 -6.26 6.00
CA LYS A 160 5.97 -7.39 6.93
C LYS A 160 5.39 -6.93 8.27
N HIS A 161 4.12 -7.24 8.48
CA HIS A 161 3.35 -6.77 9.62
C HIS A 161 3.85 -7.40 10.92
N LYS A 162 3.95 -6.57 11.96
CA LYS A 162 4.28 -6.95 13.34
C LYS A 162 3.19 -6.56 14.32
N ARG A 163 2.33 -5.64 13.91
CA ARG A 163 1.13 -5.27 14.65
C ARG A 163 0.00 -5.02 13.67
N VAL A 164 -1.17 -5.57 13.98
CA VAL A 164 -2.41 -5.37 13.22
C VAL A 164 -3.51 -4.98 14.19
N GLU A 165 -4.22 -3.90 13.91
CA GLU A 165 -5.37 -3.46 14.70
C GLU A 165 -6.63 -3.46 13.83
N PHE A 166 -7.66 -4.15 14.30
CA PHE A 166 -9.01 -4.12 13.76
C PHE A 166 -9.88 -3.24 14.64
N TRP A 167 -10.47 -2.22 14.03
CA TRP A 167 -11.40 -1.32 14.67
C TRP A 167 -12.76 -1.43 13.97
N ALA A 168 -13.83 -1.54 14.75
CA ALA A 168 -15.21 -1.52 14.25
C ALA A 168 -16.07 -0.57 15.06
N GLU A 169 -16.86 0.23 14.36
CA GLU A 169 -17.80 1.14 14.98
C GLU A 169 -18.85 0.39 15.80
N LYS A 170 -19.26 0.99 16.93
CA LYS A 170 -20.30 0.51 17.82
C LYS A 170 -21.08 1.69 18.36
N THR A 171 -22.29 1.41 18.83
CA THR A 171 -23.16 2.38 19.50
C THR A 171 -22.44 3.03 20.69
N PHE A 172 -22.81 4.27 21.00
CA PHE A 172 -22.28 5.04 22.15
C PHE A 172 -20.77 5.27 22.14
N ARG A 173 -20.10 5.17 20.97
CA ARG A 173 -18.63 5.30 20.82
C ARG A 173 -17.83 4.22 21.56
N LEU A 174 -18.48 3.12 21.94
CA LEU A 174 -17.84 1.98 22.59
C LEU A 174 -17.26 1.00 21.56
N HIS A 175 -16.39 1.52 20.70
CA HIS A 175 -15.85 0.81 19.54
C HIS A 175 -15.10 -0.47 19.94
N ASP A 176 -15.19 -1.47 19.06
CA ASP A 176 -14.38 -2.68 19.21
C ASP A 176 -12.99 -2.42 18.66
N ARG A 177 -11.96 -2.73 19.47
CA ARG A 177 -10.55 -2.65 19.07
C ARG A 177 -9.82 -3.93 19.42
N TYR A 178 -9.46 -4.70 18.41
CA TYR A 178 -8.68 -5.94 18.55
C TYR A 178 -7.29 -5.72 17.97
N VAL A 179 -6.26 -5.95 18.78
CA VAL A 179 -4.86 -5.80 18.38
C VAL A 179 -4.17 -7.15 18.42
N TYR A 180 -3.51 -7.47 17.32
CA TYR A 180 -2.61 -8.59 17.15
C TYR A 180 -1.18 -8.06 17.15
N ASP A 181 -0.36 -8.48 18.11
CA ASP A 181 1.08 -8.17 18.19
C ASP A 181 1.88 -9.45 17.93
N TRP A 182 2.84 -9.41 17.01
CA TRP A 182 3.75 -10.52 16.74
C TRP A 182 4.92 -10.49 17.73
N SER A 183 4.98 -11.47 18.63
CA SER A 183 6.05 -11.61 19.63
C SER A 183 6.35 -13.10 19.85
N GLU A 184 7.61 -13.45 20.15
CA GLU A 184 7.96 -14.85 20.51
C GLU A 184 7.54 -15.89 19.45
N ASN A 185 7.53 -15.50 18.16
CA ASN A 185 7.09 -16.31 17.02
C ASN A 185 5.61 -16.72 17.03
N GLU A 186 4.78 -15.98 17.74
CA GLU A 186 3.33 -16.14 17.74
C GLU A 186 2.61 -14.78 17.70
N TRP A 187 1.34 -14.81 17.30
CA TRP A 187 0.45 -13.67 17.42
C TRP A 187 -0.20 -13.66 18.80
N LYS A 188 -0.06 -12.56 19.53
CA LYS A 188 -0.79 -12.31 20.78
C LYS A 188 -1.91 -11.32 20.51
N THR A 189 -3.13 -11.70 20.91
CA THR A 189 -4.33 -10.90 20.69
C THR A 189 -4.78 -10.24 21.99
N LYS A 190 -5.13 -8.96 21.93
CA LYS A 190 -5.73 -8.22 23.06
C LYS A 190 -6.81 -7.27 22.57
N ARG A 191 -7.71 -6.91 23.49
CA ARG A 191 -8.70 -5.85 23.27
C ARG A 191 -8.18 -4.54 23.85
N LEU A 192 -8.39 -3.43 23.14
CA LEU A 192 -8.11 -2.08 23.64
C LEU A 192 -9.42 -1.35 23.95
N TYR A 193 -9.37 -0.40 24.88
CA TYR A 193 -10.43 0.58 25.03
C TYR A 193 -10.54 1.45 23.76
N PRO A 194 -11.75 1.85 23.36
CA PRO A 194 -11.98 2.74 22.23
C PRO A 194 -11.26 4.09 22.41
#